data_AF-D3UI36-F1
#
_entry.id   AF-D3UI36-F1
#
_cell.length_a   1.000
_cell.length_b   1.000
_cell.length_c   1.000
_cell.angle_alpha   90.00
_cell.angle_beta   90.00
_cell.angle_gamma   90.00
#
_symmetry.space_group_name_H-M   'P 1'
#
loop_
_entity.id
_entity.type
_entity.pdbx_description
1 polymer ?
#
loop_
_entity_poly.entity_id
_entity_poly.type
_entity_poly.pdbx_seq_one_letter_code
_entity_poly.pdbx_strand_id
1 'polypeptide(L)'
;MGLKKDLEIVKNEFKSDEKIFESAFRVERFFKKYKKILLVLLGILIAAVVYWQVSSILEENRAQKSSEYARELQKQPKNQALRDKLKQSSPLLYEIFLLKEALRSGSQEDLSHLAKSKNPLIAQIAKYQDASIQKDQKLLSSIDAGPLKDLAKIQSAFLLKENHKNKEANEILQSIPDASGLKEIAKMLLHYQN
;
A
#
# COMPACT_ATOMS: atom_id res chain seq x y z
N MET A 1 33.05 -46.15 52.07
CA MET A 1 32.11 -45.69 51.02
C MET A 1 32.48 -44.34 50.40
N GLY A 2 33.39 -43.54 50.99
CA GLY A 2 33.87 -42.28 50.39
C GLY A 2 34.70 -42.47 49.11
N LEU A 3 35.76 -43.31 49.17
CA LEU A 3 36.69 -43.51 48.04
C LEU A 3 36.03 -43.93 46.71
N LYS A 4 34.97 -44.76 46.75
CA LYS A 4 34.23 -45.16 45.54
C LYS A 4 33.42 -44.01 44.95
N LYS A 5 32.86 -43.15 45.80
CA LYS A 5 32.09 -41.97 45.39
C LYS A 5 33.02 -40.88 44.85
N ASP A 6 34.19 -40.70 45.47
CA ASP A 6 35.22 -39.76 44.99
C ASP A 6 35.79 -40.21 43.63
N LEU A 7 36.03 -41.51 43.45
CA LEU A 7 36.42 -42.10 42.16
C LEU A 7 35.34 -41.94 41.07
N GLU A 8 34.06 -42.04 41.41
CA GLU A 8 32.96 -41.81 40.46
C GLU A 8 32.81 -40.33 40.07
N ILE A 9 32.98 -39.42 41.02
CA ILE A 9 32.96 -37.97 40.76
C ILE A 9 34.11 -37.60 39.81
N VAL A 10 35.34 -38.03 40.14
CA VAL A 10 36.53 -37.79 39.29
C VAL A 10 36.33 -38.40 37.89
N LYS A 11 35.80 -39.63 37.79
CA LYS A 11 35.52 -40.28 36.49
C LYS A 11 34.46 -39.54 35.67
N ASN A 12 33.47 -38.93 36.32
CA ASN A 12 32.42 -38.18 35.63
C ASN A 12 32.92 -36.80 35.17
N GLU A 13 33.77 -36.13 35.95
CA GLU A 13 34.46 -34.89 35.55
C GLU A 13 35.35 -35.15 34.33
N PHE A 14 36.19 -36.20 34.35
CA PHE A 14 37.00 -36.59 33.19
C PHE A 14 36.16 -36.89 31.94
N LYS A 15 35.00 -37.55 32.09
CA LYS A 15 34.07 -37.79 30.96
C LYS A 15 33.40 -36.53 30.45
N SER A 16 33.15 -35.55 31.32
CA SER A 16 32.59 -34.25 30.94
C SER A 16 33.63 -33.45 30.15
N ASP A 17 34.86 -33.42 30.63
CA ASP A 17 35.98 -32.75 29.96
C ASP A 17 36.29 -33.39 28.61
N GLU A 18 36.32 -34.72 28.53
CA GLU A 18 36.52 -35.44 27.27
C GLU A 18 35.45 -35.09 26.22
N LYS A 19 34.18 -34.93 26.61
CA LYS A 19 33.11 -34.47 25.71
C LYS A 19 33.30 -33.01 25.26
N ILE A 20 33.81 -32.15 26.13
CA ILE A 20 34.15 -30.76 25.79
C ILE A 20 35.30 -30.75 24.77
N PHE A 21 36.33 -31.57 24.97
CA PHE A 21 37.44 -31.68 24.02
C PHE A 21 37.02 -32.34 22.70
N GLU A 22 36.18 -33.37 22.74
CA GLU A 22 35.67 -34.04 21.54
C GLU A 22 34.78 -33.09 20.72
N SER A 23 33.92 -32.31 21.38
CA SER A 23 33.09 -31.31 20.72
C SER A 23 33.92 -30.15 20.15
N ALA A 24 34.94 -29.67 20.87
CA ALA A 24 35.89 -28.67 20.37
C ALA A 24 36.64 -29.18 19.12
N PHE A 25 37.11 -30.43 19.14
CA PHE A 25 37.82 -31.05 18.02
C PHE A 25 36.90 -31.30 16.81
N ARG A 26 35.63 -31.65 17.06
CA ARG A 26 34.59 -31.80 16.02
C ARG A 26 34.29 -30.47 15.34
N VAL A 27 34.19 -29.39 16.13
CA VAL A 27 34.04 -28.02 15.63
C VAL A 27 35.27 -27.62 14.82
N GLU A 28 36.48 -27.83 15.34
CA GLU A 28 37.71 -27.51 14.62
C GLU A 28 37.82 -28.24 13.27
N ARG A 29 37.49 -29.54 13.25
CA ARG A 29 37.48 -30.34 12.02
C ARG A 29 36.41 -29.87 11.03
N PHE A 30 35.24 -29.46 11.52
CA PHE A 30 34.17 -28.88 10.70
C PHE A 30 34.59 -27.54 10.10
N PHE A 31 35.15 -26.64 10.91
CA PHE A 31 35.67 -25.35 10.46
C PHE A 31 36.80 -25.51 9.44
N LYS A 32 37.74 -26.44 9.66
CA LYS A 32 38.82 -26.73 8.70
C LYS A 32 38.28 -27.31 7.38
N LYS A 33 37.30 -28.22 7.44
CA LYS A 33 36.69 -28.84 6.25
C LYS A 33 35.87 -27.83 5.43
N TYR A 34 35.10 -26.97 6.08
CA TYR A 34 34.17 -26.04 5.42
C TYR A 34 34.67 -24.59 5.40
N LYS A 35 35.95 -24.33 5.74
CA LYS A 35 36.55 -22.99 5.84
C LYS A 35 36.21 -22.09 4.65
N LYS A 36 36.33 -22.63 3.42
CA LYS A 36 36.02 -21.88 2.19
C LYS A 36 34.53 -21.54 2.06
N ILE A 37 33.65 -22.49 2.40
CA ILE A 37 32.20 -22.28 2.36
C ILE A 37 31.77 -21.28 3.43
N LEU A 38 32.30 -21.38 4.65
CA LEU A 38 32.03 -20.44 5.73
C LEU A 38 32.50 -19.02 5.39
N LEU A 39 33.64 -18.86 4.71
CA LEU A 39 34.11 -17.55 4.24
C LEU A 39 33.21 -16.95 3.15
N VAL A 40 32.73 -17.76 2.20
CA VAL A 40 31.77 -17.31 1.18
C VAL A 40 30.44 -16.90 1.83
N LEU A 41 29.94 -17.70 2.77
CA LEU A 41 28.71 -17.41 3.52
C LEU A 41 28.84 -16.11 4.32
N LEU A 42 29.99 -15.91 4.99
CA LEU A 42 30.29 -14.67 5.69
C LEU A 42 30.32 -13.46 4.75
N GLY A 43 30.93 -13.61 3.55
CA GLY A 43 30.93 -12.58 2.53
C GLY A 43 29.53 -12.21 2.05
N ILE A 44 28.66 -13.19 1.82
CA ILE A 44 27.25 -12.97 1.46
C ILE A 44 26.51 -12.24 2.59
N LEU A 45 26.75 -12.62 3.84
CA LEU A 45 26.09 -12.01 5.00
C LEU A 45 26.50 -10.54 5.15
N ILE A 46 27.79 -10.23 4.98
CA ILE A 46 28.28 -8.84 4.98
C ILE A 46 27.67 -8.06 3.80
N ALA A 47 27.64 -8.63 2.60
CA ALA A 47 27.05 -7.98 1.43
C ALA A 47 25.55 -7.70 1.63
N ALA A 48 24.81 -8.62 2.26
CA ALA A 48 23.39 -8.44 2.58
C ALA A 48 23.17 -7.29 3.57
N VAL A 49 24.00 -7.20 4.62
CA VAL A 49 23.94 -6.10 5.60
C VAL A 49 24.27 -4.76 4.96
N VAL A 50 25.32 -4.69 4.15
CA VAL A 50 25.69 -3.48 3.40
C VAL A 50 24.57 -3.06 2.44
N TYR A 51 24.01 -4.01 1.69
CA TYR A 51 22.88 -3.76 0.80
C TYR A 51 21.70 -3.16 1.56
N TRP A 52 21.33 -3.74 2.71
CA TRP A 52 20.20 -3.29 3.52
C TRP A 52 20.42 -1.87 4.08
N GLN A 53 21.61 -1.57 4.58
CA GLN A 53 21.96 -0.24 5.12
C GLN A 53 21.98 0.84 4.03
N VAL A 54 22.51 0.52 2.84
CA VAL A 54 22.54 1.46 1.72
C VAL A 54 21.12 1.66 1.17
N SER A 55 20.32 0.60 1.06
CA SER A 55 18.95 0.70 0.58
C SER A 55 18.08 1.59 1.47
N SER A 56 18.20 1.48 2.80
CA SER A 56 17.38 2.28 3.72
C SER A 56 17.70 3.78 3.64
N ILE A 57 18.97 4.14 3.57
CA ILE A 57 19.41 5.54 3.40
C ILE A 57 18.93 6.10 2.05
N LEU A 58 19.01 5.31 0.97
CA LEU A 58 18.55 5.74 -0.34
C LEU A 58 17.02 5.90 -0.39
N GLU A 59 16.28 5.01 0.26
CA GLU A 59 14.82 5.09 0.36
C GLU A 59 14.36 6.33 1.13
N GLU A 60 15.00 6.63 2.27
CA GLU A 60 14.67 7.82 3.06
C GLU A 60 14.94 9.11 2.27
N ASN A 61 16.12 9.22 1.65
CA ASN A 61 16.47 10.35 0.79
C ASN A 61 15.51 10.48 -0.40
N ARG A 62 15.09 9.36 -1.00
CA ARG A 62 14.14 9.34 -2.11
C ARG A 62 12.74 9.80 -1.66
N ALA A 63 12.30 9.41 -0.47
CA ALA A 63 11.02 9.82 0.10
C ALA A 63 10.99 11.33 0.39
N GLN A 64 12.07 11.87 0.97
CA GLN A 64 12.21 13.31 1.24
C GLN A 64 12.19 14.12 -0.07
N LYS A 65 13.03 13.75 -1.05
CA LYS A 65 13.08 14.41 -2.36
C LYS A 65 11.76 14.34 -3.12
N SER A 66 11.06 13.20 -3.08
CA SER A 66 9.74 13.06 -3.70
C SER A 66 8.72 14.02 -3.11
N SER A 67 8.76 14.20 -1.78
CA SER A 67 7.88 15.13 -1.08
C SER A 67 8.22 16.59 -1.41
N GLU A 68 9.50 16.92 -1.60
CA GLU A 68 9.94 18.23 -2.08
C GLU A 68 9.45 18.48 -3.52
N TYR A 69 9.67 17.55 -4.44
CA TYR A 69 9.17 17.68 -5.82
C TYR A 69 7.65 17.87 -5.86
N ALA A 70 6.90 17.12 -5.06
CA ALA A 70 5.45 17.30 -4.95
C ALA A 70 5.06 18.68 -4.42
N ARG A 71 5.79 19.23 -3.44
CA ARG A 71 5.58 20.59 -2.92
C ARG A 71 5.91 21.67 -3.94
N GLU A 72 7.00 21.51 -4.68
CA GLU A 72 7.39 22.45 -5.74
C GLU A 72 6.38 22.44 -6.89
N LEU A 73 5.86 21.26 -7.27
CA LEU A 73 4.82 21.13 -8.28
C LEU A 73 3.50 21.80 -7.89
N GLN A 74 3.21 21.99 -6.59
CA GLN A 74 2.05 22.80 -6.19
C GLN A 74 2.21 24.27 -6.58
N LYS A 75 3.44 24.78 -6.59
CA LYS A 75 3.77 26.17 -6.97
C LYS A 75 3.97 26.29 -8.48
N GLN A 76 4.54 25.26 -9.11
CA GLN A 76 4.87 25.22 -10.53
C GLN A 76 4.29 23.98 -11.20
N PRO A 77 2.96 23.88 -11.34
CA PRO A 77 2.32 22.66 -11.82
C PRO A 77 2.76 22.27 -13.23
N LYS A 78 3.05 23.23 -14.11
CA LYS A 78 3.45 22.96 -15.50
C LYS A 78 4.93 22.58 -15.68
N ASN A 79 5.72 22.47 -14.61
CA ASN A 79 7.15 22.15 -14.71
C ASN A 79 7.35 20.66 -15.03
N GLN A 80 7.59 20.35 -16.32
CA GLN A 80 7.75 18.97 -16.79
C GLN A 80 8.93 18.24 -16.14
N ALA A 81 10.05 18.94 -15.92
CA ALA A 81 11.22 18.34 -15.29
C ALA A 81 10.93 17.86 -13.85
N LEU A 82 10.12 18.60 -13.10
CA LEU A 82 9.69 18.21 -11.75
C LEU A 82 8.69 17.04 -11.78
N ARG A 83 7.81 16.99 -12.79
CA ARG A 83 6.88 15.87 -13.01
C ARG A 83 7.64 14.57 -13.27
N ASP A 84 8.63 14.60 -14.15
CA ASP A 84 9.43 13.42 -14.49
C ASP A 84 10.23 12.93 -13.27
N LYS A 85 10.82 13.87 -12.51
CA LYS A 85 11.49 13.55 -11.23
C LYS A 85 10.54 12.89 -10.24
N LEU A 86 9.35 13.44 -10.03
CA LEU A 86 8.35 12.87 -9.11
C LEU A 86 7.86 11.49 -9.59
N LYS A 87 7.63 11.31 -10.88
CA LYS A 87 7.22 10.02 -11.46
C LYS A 87 8.26 8.93 -11.23
N GLN A 88 9.54 9.26 -11.39
CA GLN A 88 10.65 8.33 -11.14
C GLN A 88 10.84 8.09 -9.63
N SER A 89 10.76 9.13 -8.82
CA SER A 89 11.05 9.04 -7.39
C SER A 89 9.90 8.42 -6.59
N SER A 90 8.65 8.71 -6.93
CA SER A 90 7.47 8.10 -6.31
C SER A 90 6.29 8.07 -7.30
N PRO A 91 6.09 6.94 -8.01
CA PRO A 91 4.99 6.77 -8.95
C PRO A 91 3.61 7.01 -8.31
N LEU A 92 3.42 6.58 -7.05
CA LEU A 92 2.16 6.78 -6.34
C LEU A 92 1.88 8.26 -6.07
N LEU A 93 2.87 9.01 -5.58
CA LEU A 93 2.69 10.45 -5.34
C LEU A 93 2.46 11.20 -6.65
N TYR A 94 3.08 10.75 -7.74
CA TYR A 94 2.82 11.29 -9.07
C TYR A 94 1.38 11.05 -9.52
N GLU A 95 0.84 9.84 -9.34
CA GLU A 95 -0.57 9.56 -9.65
C GLU A 95 -1.54 10.38 -8.79
N ILE A 96 -1.26 10.57 -7.50
CA ILE A 96 -2.05 11.45 -6.62
C ILE A 96 -2.03 12.90 -7.14
N PHE A 97 -0.86 13.37 -7.58
CA PHE A 97 -0.72 14.69 -8.17
C PHE A 97 -1.54 14.83 -9.46
N LEU A 98 -1.46 13.84 -10.36
CA LEU A 98 -2.28 13.82 -11.58
C LEU A 98 -3.77 13.79 -11.27
N LEU A 99 -4.20 12.98 -10.29
CA LEU A 99 -5.59 12.95 -9.85
C LEU A 99 -6.05 14.32 -9.37
N LYS A 100 -5.26 14.99 -8.52
CA LYS A 100 -5.58 16.35 -8.05
C LYS A 100 -5.73 17.33 -9.23
N GLU A 101 -4.85 17.25 -10.22
CA GLU A 101 -4.96 18.11 -11.40
C GLU A 101 -6.20 17.80 -12.23
N ALA A 102 -6.48 16.53 -12.49
CA ALA A 102 -7.64 16.07 -13.25
C ALA A 102 -8.96 16.48 -12.57
N LEU A 103 -9.04 16.38 -11.25
CA LEU A 103 -10.19 16.86 -10.45
C LEU A 103 -10.36 18.38 -10.57
N ARG A 104 -9.26 19.15 -10.65
CA ARG A 104 -9.31 20.62 -10.76
C ARG A 104 -9.65 21.09 -12.17
N SER A 105 -9.13 20.42 -13.19
CA SER A 105 -9.38 20.77 -14.59
C SER A 105 -10.70 20.23 -15.11
N GLY A 106 -11.27 19.19 -14.46
CA GLY A 106 -12.41 18.45 -14.99
C GLY A 106 -12.05 17.65 -16.25
N SER A 107 -10.77 17.32 -16.45
CA SER A 107 -10.29 16.61 -17.63
C SER A 107 -10.78 15.17 -17.62
N GLN A 108 -11.78 14.88 -18.46
CA GLN A 108 -12.36 13.55 -18.61
C GLN A 108 -11.30 12.52 -19.05
N GLU A 109 -10.43 12.89 -19.99
CA GLU A 109 -9.37 12.03 -20.51
C GLU A 109 -8.40 11.58 -19.41
N ASP A 110 -7.97 12.51 -18.55
CA ASP A 110 -7.06 12.22 -17.44
C ASP A 110 -7.73 11.33 -16.39
N LEU A 111 -9.02 11.56 -16.11
CA LEU A 111 -9.79 10.75 -15.16
C LEU A 111 -10.03 9.34 -15.70
N SER A 112 -10.38 9.18 -16.98
CA SER A 112 -10.53 7.86 -17.60
C SER A 112 -9.21 7.09 -17.66
N HIS A 113 -8.07 7.78 -17.77
CA HIS A 113 -6.75 7.15 -17.66
C HIS A 113 -6.49 6.70 -16.21
N LEU A 114 -6.72 7.55 -15.22
CA LEU A 114 -6.51 7.25 -13.79
C LEU A 114 -7.50 6.20 -13.25
N ALA A 115 -8.67 6.06 -13.85
CA ALA A 115 -9.65 4.99 -13.57
C ALA A 115 -9.07 3.58 -13.77
N LYS A 116 -7.98 3.45 -14.53
CA LYS A 116 -7.24 2.21 -14.77
C LYS A 116 -5.97 2.08 -13.91
N SER A 117 -5.76 2.99 -12.95
CA SER A 117 -4.62 2.92 -12.02
C SER A 117 -4.61 1.59 -11.26
N LYS A 118 -3.40 1.10 -10.97
CA LYS A 118 -3.19 -0.06 -10.09
C LYS A 118 -3.58 0.23 -8.65
N ASN A 119 -3.60 1.51 -8.24
CA ASN A 119 -4.03 1.90 -6.91
C ASN A 119 -5.57 1.92 -6.86
N PRO A 120 -6.21 1.09 -6.02
CA PRO A 120 -7.66 0.94 -6.00
C PRO A 120 -8.38 2.23 -5.58
N LEU A 121 -7.79 3.02 -4.67
CA LEU A 121 -8.39 4.27 -4.20
C LEU A 121 -8.37 5.33 -5.31
N ILE A 122 -7.24 5.49 -6.00
CA ILE A 122 -7.11 6.42 -7.14
C ILE A 122 -8.07 6.02 -8.25
N ALA A 123 -8.10 4.74 -8.61
CA ALA A 123 -9.01 4.23 -9.63
C ALA A 123 -10.48 4.48 -9.28
N GLN A 124 -10.90 4.26 -8.03
CA GLN A 124 -12.28 4.48 -7.61
C GLN A 124 -12.68 5.96 -7.62
N ILE A 125 -11.82 6.85 -7.11
CA ILE A 125 -12.09 8.30 -7.13
C ILE A 125 -12.18 8.79 -8.58
N ALA A 126 -11.25 8.36 -9.44
CA ALA A 126 -11.24 8.74 -10.84
C ALA A 126 -12.48 8.24 -11.58
N LYS A 127 -12.88 6.97 -11.40
CA LYS A 127 -14.12 6.40 -11.96
C LYS A 127 -15.36 7.18 -11.54
N TYR A 128 -15.48 7.48 -10.25
CA TYR A 128 -16.61 8.23 -9.71
C TYR A 128 -16.66 9.64 -10.30
N GLN A 129 -15.53 10.35 -10.33
CA GLN A 129 -15.49 11.70 -10.88
C GLN A 129 -15.78 11.70 -12.39
N ASP A 130 -15.22 10.76 -13.14
CA ASP A 130 -15.44 10.61 -14.57
C ASP A 130 -16.94 10.41 -14.88
N ALA A 131 -17.57 9.46 -14.18
CA ALA A 131 -19.00 9.20 -14.28
C ALA A 131 -19.86 10.41 -13.87
N SER A 132 -19.41 11.16 -12.86
CA SER A 132 -20.06 12.37 -12.37
C SER A 132 -20.05 13.50 -13.39
N ILE A 133 -18.90 13.75 -14.01
CA ILE A 133 -18.74 14.80 -15.03
C ILE A 133 -19.57 14.48 -16.27
N GLN A 134 -19.56 13.21 -16.69
CA GLN A 134 -20.35 12.74 -17.82
C GLN A 134 -21.86 12.72 -17.52
N LYS A 135 -22.26 12.86 -16.25
CA LYS A 135 -23.63 12.64 -15.77
C LYS A 135 -24.18 11.28 -16.25
N ASP A 136 -23.30 10.27 -16.35
CA ASP A 136 -23.68 8.95 -16.83
C ASP A 136 -24.19 8.10 -15.66
N GLN A 137 -25.51 7.94 -15.61
CA GLN A 137 -26.19 7.13 -14.61
C GLN A 137 -25.69 5.67 -14.60
N LYS A 138 -25.40 5.07 -15.76
CA LYS A 138 -24.96 3.68 -15.86
C LYS A 138 -23.56 3.52 -15.27
N LEU A 139 -22.67 4.45 -15.57
CA LEU A 139 -21.33 4.46 -14.99
C LEU A 139 -21.38 4.66 -13.47
N LEU A 140 -22.22 5.56 -12.96
CA LEU A 140 -22.42 5.74 -11.52
C LEU A 140 -22.99 4.48 -10.86
N SER A 141 -23.96 3.83 -11.50
CA SER A 141 -24.59 2.60 -11.00
C SER A 141 -23.63 1.40 -10.98
N SER A 142 -22.58 1.41 -11.82
CA SER A 142 -21.54 0.38 -11.83
C SER A 142 -20.58 0.45 -10.63
N ILE A 143 -20.63 1.54 -9.85
CA ILE A 143 -19.83 1.73 -8.64
C ILE A 143 -20.59 1.12 -7.46
N ASP A 144 -20.55 -0.20 -7.36
CA ASP A 144 -21.27 -0.99 -6.36
C ASP A 144 -20.45 -1.33 -5.11
N ALA A 145 -19.13 -1.11 -5.16
CA ALA A 145 -18.20 -1.44 -4.10
C ALA A 145 -17.29 -0.26 -3.71
N GLY A 146 -16.71 -0.34 -2.51
CA GLY A 146 -15.78 0.66 -1.98
C GLY A 146 -16.44 1.84 -1.27
N PRO A 147 -15.63 2.78 -0.75
CA PRO A 147 -16.08 3.92 0.04
C PRO A 147 -17.03 4.89 -0.69
N LEU A 148 -17.01 4.91 -2.02
CA LEU A 148 -17.80 5.85 -2.82
C LEU A 148 -19.13 5.27 -3.31
N LYS A 149 -19.43 3.99 -3.05
CA LYS A 149 -20.62 3.32 -3.59
C LYS A 149 -21.93 4.03 -3.22
N ASP A 150 -22.07 4.45 -1.96
CA ASP A 150 -23.32 5.05 -1.48
C ASP A 150 -23.46 6.48 -2.02
N LEU A 151 -22.34 7.19 -2.19
CA LEU A 151 -22.32 8.49 -2.84
C LEU A 151 -22.70 8.39 -4.33
N ALA A 152 -22.17 7.38 -5.04
CA ALA A 152 -22.53 7.10 -6.43
C ALA A 152 -24.01 6.77 -6.59
N LYS A 153 -24.59 5.98 -5.67
CA LYS A 153 -26.04 5.72 -5.62
C LYS A 153 -26.86 7.00 -5.44
N ILE A 154 -26.48 7.86 -4.49
CA ILE A 154 -27.18 9.13 -4.24
C ILE A 154 -27.17 10.00 -5.50
N GLN A 155 -26.01 10.16 -6.13
CA GLN A 155 -25.90 10.97 -7.33
C GLN A 155 -26.65 10.36 -8.52
N SER A 156 -26.60 9.04 -8.69
CA SER A 156 -27.39 8.34 -9.72
C SER A 156 -28.89 8.59 -9.50
N ALA A 157 -29.37 8.51 -8.27
CA ALA A 157 -30.77 8.80 -7.94
C ALA A 157 -31.13 10.27 -8.17
N PHE A 158 -30.22 11.20 -7.87
CA PHE A 158 -30.40 12.62 -8.17
C PHE A 158 -30.58 12.86 -9.67
N LEU A 159 -29.69 12.30 -10.51
CA LEU A 159 -29.81 12.40 -11.97
C LEU A 159 -31.11 11.75 -12.50
N LEU A 160 -31.57 10.66 -11.90
CA LEU A 160 -32.86 10.06 -12.25
C LEU A 160 -34.05 10.96 -11.90
N LYS A 161 -34.02 11.66 -10.76
CA LYS A 161 -35.04 12.64 -10.38
C LYS A 161 -35.05 13.85 -11.33
N GLU A 162 -33.89 14.34 -11.75
CA GLU A 162 -33.79 15.38 -12.81
C GLU A 162 -34.45 14.92 -14.13
N ASN A 163 -34.39 13.62 -14.43
CA ASN A 163 -35.03 13.02 -15.61
C ASN A 163 -36.47 12.53 -15.35
N HIS A 164 -37.12 12.98 -14.28
CA HIS A 164 -38.49 12.59 -13.86
C HIS A 164 -38.70 11.08 -13.57
N LYS A 165 -37.63 10.30 -13.43
CA LYS A 165 -37.66 8.86 -13.09
C LYS A 165 -37.71 8.64 -11.58
N ASN A 166 -38.72 9.22 -10.94
CA ASN A 166 -38.83 9.26 -9.47
C ASN A 166 -38.91 7.87 -8.82
N LYS A 167 -39.55 6.89 -9.49
CA LYS A 167 -39.66 5.51 -8.96
C LYS A 167 -38.29 4.84 -8.86
N GLU A 168 -37.54 4.80 -9.97
CA GLU A 168 -36.18 4.24 -10.03
C GLU A 168 -35.23 4.93 -9.05
N ALA A 169 -35.31 6.27 -8.95
CA ALA A 169 -34.52 7.03 -8.00
C ALA A 169 -34.81 6.63 -6.55
N ASN A 170 -36.08 6.50 -6.19
CA ASN A 170 -36.48 6.16 -4.83
C ASN A 170 -36.05 4.74 -4.45
N GLU A 171 -36.13 3.77 -5.39
CA GLU A 171 -35.63 2.40 -5.18
C GLU A 171 -34.13 2.40 -4.86
N ILE A 172 -33.32 3.16 -5.61
CA ILE A 172 -31.88 3.28 -5.36
C ILE A 172 -31.61 3.88 -3.97
N LEU A 173 -32.31 4.95 -3.59
CA LEU A 173 -32.13 5.61 -2.29
C LEU A 173 -32.54 4.72 -1.12
N GLN A 174 -33.60 3.92 -1.28
CA GLN A 174 -34.04 2.95 -0.27
C GLN A 174 -33.02 1.82 -0.10
N SER A 175 -32.30 1.44 -1.16
CA SER A 175 -31.24 0.42 -1.12
C SER A 175 -30.01 0.80 -0.30
N ILE A 176 -29.86 2.07 0.09
CA ILE A 176 -28.72 2.54 0.89
C ILE A 176 -28.91 2.07 2.35
N PRO A 177 -27.95 1.31 2.92
CA PRO A 177 -28.08 0.77 4.27
C PRO A 177 -28.25 1.86 5.34
N ASP A 178 -28.99 1.56 6.40
CA ASP A 178 -29.20 2.51 7.51
C ASP A 178 -27.91 2.83 8.26
N ALA A 179 -26.93 1.92 8.24
CA ALA A 179 -25.61 2.14 8.81
C ALA A 179 -24.71 3.08 7.98
N SER A 180 -25.14 3.49 6.77
CA SER A 180 -24.38 4.41 5.93
C SER A 180 -24.38 5.82 6.53
N GLY A 181 -23.22 6.47 6.57
CA GLY A 181 -23.11 7.87 6.95
C GLY A 181 -23.88 8.83 6.02
N LEU A 182 -24.28 8.37 4.83
CA LEU A 182 -25.04 9.15 3.87
C LEU A 182 -26.55 8.85 3.90
N LYS A 183 -27.03 8.04 4.86
CA LYS A 183 -28.44 7.63 4.92
C LYS A 183 -29.39 8.81 5.08
N GLU A 184 -29.05 9.79 5.92
CA GLU A 184 -29.90 10.98 6.12
C GLU A 184 -30.00 11.82 4.84
N ILE A 185 -28.92 11.94 4.07
CA ILE A 185 -28.95 12.59 2.75
C ILE A 185 -29.87 11.82 1.80
N ALA A 186 -29.82 10.48 1.82
CA ALA A 186 -30.72 9.66 0.99
C ALA A 186 -32.19 9.86 1.36
N LYS A 187 -32.52 9.95 2.66
CA LYS A 187 -33.88 10.25 3.14
C LYS A 187 -34.34 11.65 2.71
N MET A 188 -33.49 12.66 2.84
CA MET A 188 -33.82 14.01 2.36
C MET A 188 -34.15 14.00 0.87
N LEU A 189 -33.35 13.29 0.06
CA LEU A 189 -33.57 13.21 -1.38
C LEU A 189 -34.83 12.39 -1.76
N LEU A 190 -35.25 11.42 -0.94
CA LEU A 190 -36.52 10.70 -1.13
C LEU A 190 -37.72 11.65 -1.09
N HIS A 191 -37.71 12.60 -0.15
CA HIS A 191 -38.78 13.58 0.03
C HIS A 191 -38.67 14.80 -0.89
N TYR A 192 -37.55 14.94 -1.60
CA TYR A 192 -37.39 16.00 -2.59
C TYR A 192 -38.27 15.72 -3.81
N GLN A 193 -39.28 16.57 -3.99
CA GLN A 193 -40.15 16.63 -5.17
C GLN A 193 -39.77 17.89 -5.96
N ASN A 194 -39.34 17.70 -7.21
CA ASN A 194 -39.25 18.76 -8.21
C ASN A 194 -40.61 18.97 -8.87
#